data_AF-A0AAX3NUS2-F1
#
_entry.id   AF-A0AAX3NUS2-F1
#
_cell.length_a   1.000
_cell.length_b   1.000
_cell.length_c   1.000
_cell.angle_alpha   90.00
_cell.angle_beta   90.00
_cell.angle_gamma   90.00
#
_symmetry.space_group_name_H-M   'P 1'
#
loop_
_entity.id
_entity.type
_entity.pdbx_description
1 polymer ?
#
loop_
_entity_poly.entity_id
_entity_poly.type
_entity_poly.pdbx_seq_one_letter_code
_entity_poly.pdbx_strand_id
1 'polypeptide(L)'
;MVDNILNEPQRETSGAETFAKYEFQFHWALCKILQKHHKQQDYALLLEYHEDVVIADSMDGQKAQFDFYQVKNKTGARYTVDSLTKRSAAKKGEKNSVLGKLLSSCVGTKYTDRITEIGLVASNGFNLDQNNNELKLDVITIGDLSEACKKELTIKIESELGESQIPNNLKFIIPTIRLENQREYVITKFSDLVDSLFPNGMCNAVSIYRAIIDEIHRKGCVKYDFPDWERLVDEKSLTSYKVKEVIAVNTTHPSTERMISDLSSLKDDMGWNFPTFKKYRRRIEKLLLQRTGMLTAFDINRMKQLEDCIKSIDPDQYSSLRDGFAAQVSKIKADFPVDSFNDDEEITAEVLYLYLKD
;
A
#
# COMPACT_ATOMS: atom_id res chain seq x y z
N MET A 1 0.61 -15.23 46.46
CA MET A 1 1.37 -14.74 45.28
C MET A 1 2.84 -14.94 45.61
N VAL A 2 3.61 -15.49 44.69
CA VAL A 2 5.07 -15.51 44.82
C VAL A 2 5.56 -14.14 44.37
N ASP A 3 6.42 -13.50 45.15
CA ASP A 3 7.03 -12.22 44.75
C ASP A 3 7.84 -12.39 43.46
N ASN A 4 7.94 -11.31 42.67
CA ASN A 4 8.81 -11.31 41.51
C ASN A 4 10.27 -11.48 41.98
N ILE A 5 10.81 -12.69 41.81
CA ILE A 5 12.19 -13.03 42.18
C ILE A 5 13.25 -12.24 41.39
N LEU A 6 12.84 -11.51 40.34
CA LEU A 6 13.66 -10.61 39.52
C LEU A 6 13.22 -9.15 39.66
N ASN A 7 12.70 -8.72 40.82
CA ASN A 7 12.26 -7.34 41.07
C ASN A 7 13.44 -6.35 41.24
N GLU A 8 14.31 -6.28 40.24
CA GLU A 8 15.41 -5.34 40.11
C GLU A 8 15.22 -4.50 38.84
N PRO A 9 15.75 -3.26 38.76
CA PRO A 9 15.64 -2.45 37.56
C PRO A 9 16.22 -3.16 36.33
N GLN A 10 15.44 -3.19 35.25
CA GLN A 10 15.88 -3.76 33.98
C GLN A 10 17.04 -2.94 33.41
N ARG A 11 18.21 -3.58 33.23
CA ARG A 11 19.41 -2.93 32.70
C ARG A 11 19.38 -2.71 31.19
N GLU A 12 18.82 -3.65 30.43
CA GLU A 12 18.83 -3.65 28.96
C GLU A 12 17.46 -3.21 28.41
N THR A 13 17.33 -1.94 28.04
CA THR A 13 16.10 -1.39 27.43
C THR A 13 16.29 -0.92 25.98
N SER A 14 17.53 -0.63 25.57
CA SER A 14 17.81 -0.01 24.26
C SER A 14 17.36 -0.87 23.07
N GLY A 15 17.42 -2.20 23.20
CA GLY A 15 16.90 -3.12 22.18
C GLY A 15 15.38 -3.03 22.03
N ALA A 16 14.64 -3.01 23.15
CA ALA A 16 13.18 -2.86 23.14
C ALA A 16 12.75 -1.49 22.61
N GLU A 17 13.46 -0.42 22.98
CA GLU A 17 13.22 0.93 22.46
C GLU A 17 13.46 1.03 20.95
N THR A 18 14.49 0.35 20.45
CA THR A 18 14.82 0.31 19.02
C THR A 18 13.77 -0.49 18.25
N PHE A 19 13.34 -1.63 18.79
CA PHE A 19 12.25 -2.41 18.23
C PHE A 19 10.95 -1.59 18.15
N ALA A 20 10.57 -0.90 19.24
CA ALA A 20 9.38 -0.05 19.27
C ALA A 20 9.43 1.13 18.26
N LYS A 21 10.62 1.64 17.94
CA LYS A 21 10.85 2.63 16.86
C LYS A 21 10.49 2.08 15.50
N TYR A 22 11.03 0.92 15.14
CA TYR A 22 10.76 0.28 13.87
C TYR A 22 9.29 -0.12 13.74
N GLU A 23 8.69 -0.67 14.80
CA GLU A 23 7.26 -1.00 14.82
C GLU A 23 6.39 0.22 14.50
N PHE A 24 6.64 1.36 15.15
CA PHE A 24 5.85 2.57 14.89
C PHE A 24 5.99 3.07 13.46
N GLN A 25 7.21 3.10 12.94
CA GLN A 25 7.47 3.48 11.56
C GLN A 25 6.73 2.58 10.57
N PHE A 26 6.75 1.27 10.80
CA PHE A 26 6.13 0.29 9.93
C PHE A 26 4.60 0.41 9.96
N HIS A 27 4.00 0.56 11.14
CA HIS A 27 2.56 0.77 11.25
C HIS A 27 2.12 2.10 10.66
N TRP A 28 2.90 3.17 10.82
CA TRP A 28 2.62 4.45 10.17
C TRP A 28 2.67 4.33 8.64
N ALA A 29 3.68 3.65 8.11
CA ALA A 29 3.81 3.39 6.68
C ALA A 29 2.61 2.61 6.14
N LEU A 30 2.15 1.58 6.87
CA LEU A 30 0.93 0.85 6.54
C LEU A 30 -0.29 1.77 6.49
N CYS A 31 -0.51 2.62 7.49
CA CYS A 31 -1.60 3.60 7.44
C CYS A 31 -1.54 4.49 6.18
N LYS A 32 -0.34 4.94 5.80
CA LYS A 32 -0.15 5.80 4.62
C LYS A 32 -0.45 5.06 3.31
N ILE A 33 0.00 3.81 3.14
CA ILE A 33 -0.32 3.04 1.94
C ILE A 33 -1.77 2.60 1.89
N LEU A 34 -2.45 2.37 3.03
CA LEU A 34 -3.88 2.05 3.04
C LEU A 34 -4.72 3.22 2.54
N GLN A 35 -4.32 4.47 2.81
CA GLN A 35 -4.95 5.65 2.21
C GLN A 35 -4.75 5.71 0.69
N LYS A 36 -3.57 5.37 0.18
CA LYS A 36 -3.30 5.27 -1.26
C LYS A 36 -4.09 4.13 -1.89
N HIS A 37 -4.16 2.98 -1.22
CA HIS A 37 -4.90 1.80 -1.64
C HIS A 37 -6.41 2.08 -1.73
N HIS A 38 -6.98 2.74 -0.72
CA HIS A 38 -8.38 3.19 -0.75
C HIS A 38 -8.68 4.09 -1.96
N LYS A 39 -7.70 4.89 -2.40
CA LYS A 39 -7.80 5.75 -3.59
C LYS A 39 -7.48 5.03 -4.90
N GLN A 40 -7.27 3.71 -4.87
CA GLN A 40 -6.88 2.88 -6.00
C GLN A 40 -5.60 3.38 -6.70
N GLN A 41 -4.66 3.92 -5.92
CA GLN A 41 -3.36 4.36 -6.41
C GLN A 41 -2.35 3.22 -6.34
N ASP A 42 -1.51 3.11 -7.36
CA ASP A 42 -0.35 2.23 -7.31
C ASP A 42 0.71 2.76 -6.33
N TYR A 43 1.43 1.83 -5.71
CA TYR A 43 2.54 2.17 -4.83
C TYR A 43 3.52 1.02 -4.66
N ALA A 44 4.80 1.36 -4.44
CA ALA A 44 5.83 0.48 -3.90
C ALA A 44 6.35 1.09 -2.60
N LEU A 45 6.05 0.46 -1.48
CA LEU A 45 6.50 0.85 -0.16
C LEU A 45 7.89 0.28 0.12
N LEU A 46 8.88 1.15 0.27
CA LEU A 46 10.25 0.83 0.60
C LEU A 46 10.51 1.27 2.04
N LEU A 47 10.87 0.32 2.90
CA LEU A 47 11.25 0.58 4.30
C LEU A 47 12.75 0.47 4.45
N GLU A 48 13.31 1.35 5.29
CA GLU A 48 14.76 1.41 5.52
C GLU A 48 15.52 1.50 4.19
N TYR A 49 15.17 2.49 3.35
CA TYR A 49 15.76 2.71 2.03
C TYR A 49 15.85 4.19 1.72
N HIS A 50 17.07 4.74 1.77
CA HIS A 50 17.39 6.19 1.77
C HIS A 50 16.81 6.97 2.96
N GLU A 51 15.54 6.79 3.29
CA GLU A 51 14.90 7.25 4.51
C GLU A 51 14.13 6.13 5.20
N ASP A 52 13.53 6.44 6.36
CA ASP A 52 12.73 5.50 7.15
C ASP A 52 11.61 4.87 6.30
N VAL A 53 10.92 5.70 5.51
CA VAL A 53 9.87 5.26 4.59
C VAL A 53 10.00 6.02 3.27
N VAL A 54 10.06 5.29 2.17
CA VAL A 54 9.95 5.83 0.80
C VAL A 54 8.79 5.15 0.10
N ILE A 55 7.97 5.92 -0.61
CA ILE A 55 6.86 5.37 -1.40
C ILE A 55 7.04 5.84 -2.83
N ALA A 56 7.21 4.89 -3.75
CA ALA A 56 7.09 5.17 -5.18
C ALA A 56 5.63 4.99 -5.62
N ASP A 57 5.14 5.80 -6.56
CA ASP A 57 3.75 5.74 -7.06
C ASP A 57 3.57 4.85 -8.31
N SER A 58 4.66 4.26 -8.82
CA SER A 58 4.65 3.41 -10.01
C SER A 58 5.66 2.29 -9.91
N MET A 59 5.34 1.14 -10.52
CA MET A 59 6.32 0.05 -10.73
C MET A 59 7.21 0.32 -11.94
N ASP A 60 6.87 1.29 -12.79
CA ASP A 60 7.70 1.72 -13.92
C ASP A 60 8.72 2.75 -13.43
N GLY A 61 9.99 2.35 -13.33
CA GLY A 61 11.07 3.20 -12.85
C GLY A 61 11.29 4.46 -13.69
N GLN A 62 10.82 4.50 -14.94
CA GLN A 62 10.89 5.72 -15.77
C GLN A 62 9.80 6.73 -15.43
N LYS A 63 8.69 6.30 -14.81
CA LYS A 63 7.55 7.18 -14.45
C LYS A 63 7.44 7.42 -12.95
N ALA A 64 8.05 6.57 -12.13
CA ALA A 64 7.93 6.62 -10.67
C ALA A 64 8.30 8.01 -10.10
N GLN A 65 7.36 8.56 -9.34
CA GLN A 65 7.54 9.67 -8.43
C GLN A 65 7.63 9.16 -7.00
N PHE A 66 8.21 9.95 -6.10
CA PHE A 66 8.60 9.50 -4.77
C PHE A 66 8.09 10.40 -3.66
N ASP A 67 7.61 9.78 -2.60
CA ASP A 67 7.40 10.41 -1.31
C ASP A 67 8.46 9.91 -0.32
N PHE A 68 9.18 10.83 0.35
CA PHE A 68 10.22 10.52 1.33
C PHE A 68 9.77 10.91 2.72
N TYR A 69 9.90 10.01 3.69
CA TYR A 69 9.50 10.29 5.07
C TYR A 69 10.55 9.85 6.08
N GLN A 70 10.82 10.74 7.02
CA GLN A 70 11.54 10.45 8.25
C GLN A 70 10.50 10.37 9.38
N VAL A 71 10.46 9.25 10.10
CA VAL A 71 9.47 9.00 11.15
C VAL A 71 10.13 9.07 12.53
N LYS A 72 9.50 9.81 13.44
CA LYS A 72 9.99 10.00 14.81
C LYS A 72 8.87 9.69 15.79
N ASN A 73 9.11 8.68 16.62
CA ASN A 73 8.18 8.26 17.66
C ASN A 73 8.68 8.68 19.06
N LYS A 74 8.63 9.98 19.32
CA LYS A 74 9.11 10.56 20.58
C LYS A 74 7.93 10.85 21.51
N THR A 75 8.14 10.64 22.82
CA THR A 75 7.24 11.12 23.87
C THR A 75 7.76 12.44 24.46
N GLY A 76 6.85 13.26 24.99
CA GLY A 76 7.19 14.53 25.64
C GLY A 76 7.15 15.74 24.70
N ALA A 77 8.11 16.67 24.85
CA ALA A 77 8.07 17.98 24.21
C ALA A 77 8.01 17.91 22.68
N ARG A 78 7.12 18.73 22.09
CA ARG A 78 6.97 18.92 20.64
C ARG A 78 8.26 19.41 20.01
N TYR A 79 8.43 19.12 18.72
CA TYR A 79 9.56 19.64 17.95
C TYR A 79 9.40 21.14 17.67
N THR A 80 10.38 21.93 18.11
CA THR A 80 10.59 23.34 17.71
C THR A 80 11.61 23.42 16.57
N VAL A 81 11.71 24.58 15.92
CA VAL A 81 12.75 24.85 14.90
C VAL A 81 14.14 24.47 15.42
N ASP A 82 14.51 24.92 16.63
CA ASP A 82 15.78 24.55 17.28
C ASP A 82 15.96 23.04 17.39
N SER A 83 14.96 22.31 17.86
CA SER A 83 15.09 20.86 18.04
C SER A 83 15.22 20.10 16.72
N LEU A 84 14.63 20.62 15.65
CA LEU A 84 14.67 20.04 14.30
C LEU A 84 15.99 20.25 13.59
N THR A 85 16.61 21.41 13.85
CA THR A 85 17.86 21.89 13.27
C THR A 85 19.05 21.69 14.21
N LYS A 86 18.83 21.07 15.38
CA LYS A 86 19.89 20.78 16.34
C LYS A 86 20.87 19.77 15.78
N ARG A 87 22.12 20.19 15.66
CA ARG A 87 23.25 19.33 15.31
C ARG A 87 23.90 18.78 16.58
N SER A 88 24.42 17.55 16.48
CA SER A 88 25.10 16.89 17.59
C SER A 88 26.54 16.58 17.20
N ALA A 89 27.46 16.57 18.17
CA ALA A 89 28.86 16.27 17.90
C ALA A 89 29.03 14.88 17.25
N ALA A 90 29.86 14.81 16.21
CA ALA A 90 30.25 13.56 15.55
C ALA A 90 31.74 13.28 15.77
N LYS A 91 32.21 12.10 15.36
CA LYS A 91 33.64 11.77 15.34
C LYS A 91 34.45 12.72 14.43
N LYS A 92 33.81 13.30 13.41
CA LYS A 92 34.35 14.34 12.53
C LYS A 92 33.25 15.37 12.26
N GLY A 93 33.43 16.61 12.73
CA GLY A 93 32.44 17.68 12.59
C GLY A 93 31.16 17.44 13.40
N GLU A 94 30.06 17.97 12.90
CA GLU A 94 28.73 17.79 13.49
C GLU A 94 27.90 16.84 12.63
N LYS A 95 27.06 16.02 13.27
CA LYS A 95 26.03 15.26 12.57
C LYS A 95 24.98 16.21 12.02
N ASN A 96 24.40 15.82 10.88
CA ASN A 96 23.21 16.50 10.38
C ASN A 96 22.09 16.46 11.43
N SER A 97 21.32 17.54 11.45
CA SER A 97 20.12 17.64 12.25
C SER A 97 19.04 16.68 11.74
N VAL A 98 17.93 16.56 12.47
CA VAL A 98 16.83 15.66 12.05
C VAL A 98 16.27 16.11 10.70
N LEU A 99 16.04 17.43 10.55
CA LEU A 99 15.54 17.99 9.29
C LEU A 99 16.63 17.98 8.21
N GLY A 100 17.88 18.32 8.56
CA GLY A 100 18.98 18.33 7.60
C GLY A 100 19.28 16.94 7.04
N LYS A 101 19.15 15.87 7.84
CA LYS A 101 19.27 14.48 7.36
C LYS A 101 18.22 14.18 6.29
N LEU A 102 16.94 14.44 6.57
CA LEU A 102 15.84 14.22 5.62
C LEU A 102 16.06 15.00 4.31
N LEU A 103 16.41 16.28 4.41
CA LEU A 103 16.65 17.11 3.24
C LEU A 103 17.87 16.66 2.43
N SER A 104 18.95 16.22 3.09
CA SER A 104 20.15 15.71 2.40
C SER A 104 19.91 14.46 1.55
N SER A 105 18.86 13.68 1.86
CA SER A 105 18.45 12.52 1.05
C SER A 105 17.56 12.89 -0.14
N CYS A 106 17.04 14.11 -0.17
CA CYS A 106 16.03 14.56 -1.14
C CYS A 106 16.58 15.61 -2.12
N VAL A 107 17.39 16.55 -1.64
CA VAL A 107 17.88 17.70 -2.42
C VAL A 107 19.24 17.39 -3.05
N GLY A 108 19.44 17.84 -4.29
CA GLY A 108 20.71 17.64 -5.03
C GLY A 108 20.96 16.21 -5.50
N THR A 109 19.94 15.35 -5.47
CA THR A 109 20.03 13.96 -5.91
C THR A 109 19.54 13.80 -7.36
N LYS A 110 19.83 12.65 -7.97
CA LYS A 110 19.38 12.34 -9.35
C LYS A 110 17.86 12.25 -9.50
N TYR A 111 17.12 12.19 -8.39
CA TYR A 111 15.69 11.99 -8.36
C TYR A 111 14.94 13.15 -7.69
N THR A 112 15.62 14.27 -7.37
CA THR A 112 15.00 15.44 -6.71
C THR A 112 13.74 15.92 -7.43
N ASP A 113 13.78 16.02 -8.76
CA ASP A 113 12.63 16.50 -9.57
C ASP A 113 11.45 15.52 -9.60
N ARG A 114 11.65 14.29 -9.10
CA ARG A 114 10.61 13.26 -9.00
C ARG A 114 10.03 13.15 -7.59
N ILE A 115 10.49 13.96 -6.63
CA ILE A 115 9.99 13.92 -5.26
C ILE A 115 8.72 14.77 -5.14
N THR A 116 7.61 14.13 -4.81
CA THR A 116 6.29 14.78 -4.67
C THR A 116 6.00 15.22 -3.24
N GLU A 117 6.52 14.52 -2.23
CA GLU A 117 6.33 14.83 -0.82
C GLU A 117 7.61 14.55 -0.03
N ILE A 118 8.02 15.50 0.81
CA ILE A 118 9.04 15.29 1.84
C ILE A 118 8.34 15.46 3.18
N GLY A 119 8.25 14.40 3.98
CA GLY A 119 7.48 14.43 5.23
C GLY A 119 8.32 14.11 6.44
N LEU A 120 8.34 15.02 7.42
CA LEU A 120 8.82 14.72 8.76
C LEU A 120 7.63 14.36 9.64
N VAL A 121 7.56 13.10 10.07
CA VAL A 121 6.47 12.57 10.88
C VAL A 121 6.89 12.54 12.35
N ALA A 122 6.08 13.10 13.24
CA ALA A 122 6.39 13.11 14.68
C ALA A 122 5.17 12.82 15.55
N SER A 123 5.21 11.74 16.35
CA SER A 123 4.11 11.33 17.23
C SER A 123 3.76 12.34 18.33
N ASN A 124 4.76 13.08 18.83
CA ASN A 124 4.57 14.17 19.79
C ASN A 124 4.12 15.49 19.12
N GLY A 125 4.24 15.59 17.80
CA GLY A 125 3.89 16.77 17.01
C GLY A 125 4.92 17.90 17.05
N PHE A 126 4.48 19.06 16.57
CA PHE A 126 5.33 20.21 16.27
C PHE A 126 4.83 21.47 16.99
N ASN A 127 5.76 22.32 17.38
CA ASN A 127 5.54 23.66 17.91
C ASN A 127 6.28 24.64 17.00
N LEU A 128 5.71 24.85 15.82
CA LEU A 128 6.22 25.76 14.79
C LEU A 128 5.25 26.93 14.69
N ASP A 129 5.81 28.13 14.58
CA ASP A 129 5.01 29.34 14.43
C ASP A 129 4.35 29.37 13.05
N GLN A 130 3.04 29.56 13.04
CA GLN A 130 2.17 29.50 11.86
C GLN A 130 1.52 30.85 11.59
N ASN A 131 1.03 31.04 10.37
CA ASN A 131 0.28 32.23 9.99
C ASN A 131 -0.97 32.43 10.86
N ASN A 132 -1.59 31.33 11.30
CA ASN A 132 -2.64 31.34 12.30
C ASN A 132 -2.40 30.23 13.34
N ASN A 133 -1.88 30.64 14.50
CA ASN A 133 -1.57 29.73 15.62
C ASN A 133 -2.80 29.18 16.35
N GLU A 134 -4.02 29.65 16.04
CA GLU A 134 -5.25 29.06 16.57
C GLU A 134 -5.64 27.77 15.84
N LEU A 135 -5.14 27.57 14.62
CA LEU A 135 -5.37 26.36 13.84
C LEU A 135 -4.58 25.19 14.41
N LYS A 136 -5.25 24.03 14.51
CA LYS A 136 -4.65 22.76 14.92
C LYS A 136 -4.57 21.85 13.71
N LEU A 137 -3.51 22.02 12.92
CA LEU A 137 -3.26 21.22 11.72
C LEU A 137 -2.56 19.91 12.09
N ASP A 138 -3.01 18.81 11.48
CA ASP A 138 -2.34 17.51 11.52
C ASP A 138 -1.24 17.40 10.43
N VAL A 139 -1.35 18.20 9.38
CA VAL A 139 -0.31 18.39 8.36
C VAL A 139 0.00 19.88 8.23
N ILE A 140 1.20 20.28 8.62
CA ILE A 140 1.70 21.66 8.48
C ILE A 140 2.60 21.71 7.25
N THR A 141 2.21 22.47 6.24
CA THR A 141 3.01 22.71 5.04
C THR A 141 3.90 23.94 5.22
N ILE A 142 4.87 24.14 4.32
CA ILE A 142 5.64 25.40 4.29
C ILE A 142 4.73 26.61 4.14
N GLY A 143 3.64 26.51 3.38
CA GLY A 143 2.67 27.59 3.21
C GLY A 143 1.99 28.05 4.51
N ASP A 144 1.85 27.16 5.49
CA ASP A 144 1.17 27.43 6.76
C ASP A 144 2.06 28.13 7.79
N LEU A 145 3.38 28.08 7.62
CA LEU A 145 4.35 28.68 8.52
C LEU A 145 4.38 30.20 8.41
N SER A 146 4.65 30.87 9.53
CA SER A 146 4.91 32.31 9.53
C SER A 146 6.20 32.64 8.77
N GLU A 147 6.30 33.85 8.22
CA GLU A 147 7.51 34.30 7.52
C GLU A 147 8.76 34.28 8.41
N ALA A 148 8.60 34.55 9.71
CA ALA A 148 9.68 34.45 10.68
C ALA A 148 10.18 33.01 10.83
N CYS A 149 9.27 32.05 10.97
CA CYS A 149 9.58 30.62 11.08
C CYS A 149 10.27 30.10 9.81
N LYS A 150 9.75 30.43 8.63
CA LYS A 150 10.35 30.06 7.34
C LYS A 150 11.79 30.57 7.21
N LYS A 151 12.00 31.85 7.54
CA LYS A 151 13.32 32.48 7.47
C LYS A 151 14.31 31.83 8.44
N GLU A 152 13.87 31.54 9.66
CA GLU A 152 14.71 30.86 10.66
C GLU A 152 15.13 29.47 10.19
N LEU A 153 14.17 28.66 9.71
CA LEU A 153 14.47 27.34 9.16
C LEU A 153 15.43 27.44 7.97
N THR A 154 15.22 28.40 7.06
CA THR A 154 16.03 28.55 5.84
C THR A 154 17.47 28.87 6.21
N ILE A 155 17.70 29.84 7.10
CA ILE A 155 19.05 30.21 7.55
C ILE A 155 19.76 29.01 8.19
N LYS A 156 19.06 28.24 9.03
CA LYS A 156 19.67 27.10 9.71
C LYS A 156 19.99 25.96 8.75
N ILE A 157 19.09 25.66 7.81
CA ILE A 157 19.34 24.63 6.79
C ILE A 157 20.42 25.06 5.79
N GLU A 158 20.45 26.32 5.37
CA GLU A 158 21.50 26.87 4.51
C GLU A 158 22.87 26.74 5.19
N SER A 159 22.96 27.05 6.49
CA SER A 159 24.21 26.89 7.26
C SER A 159 24.66 25.43 7.40
N GLU A 160 23.73 24.48 7.29
CA GLU A 160 24.00 23.05 7.46
C GLU A 160 24.33 22.34 6.14
N LEU A 161 23.54 22.58 5.10
CA LEU A 161 23.57 21.86 3.82
C LEU A 161 24.05 22.73 2.65
N GLY A 162 24.17 24.04 2.82
CA GLY A 162 24.41 24.98 1.71
C GLY A 162 23.16 25.26 0.86
N GLU A 163 22.00 24.77 1.28
CA GLU A 163 20.73 24.92 0.57
C GLU A 163 20.01 26.20 0.96
N SER A 164 19.95 27.14 0.01
CA SER A 164 19.37 28.48 0.21
C SER A 164 17.84 28.51 0.28
N GLN A 165 17.16 27.40 -0.01
CA GLN A 165 15.70 27.32 -0.01
C GLN A 165 15.22 25.99 0.57
N ILE A 166 14.17 26.06 1.38
CA ILE A 166 13.47 24.88 1.87
C ILE A 166 12.51 24.40 0.77
N PRO A 167 12.47 23.09 0.46
CA PRO A 167 11.55 22.57 -0.54
C PRO A 167 10.08 22.86 -0.19
N ASN A 168 9.32 23.38 -1.16
CA ASN A 168 7.90 23.69 -0.97
C ASN A 168 7.04 22.46 -0.70
N ASN A 169 7.49 21.27 -1.10
CA ASN A 169 6.85 19.98 -0.85
C ASN A 169 7.20 19.38 0.54
N LEU A 170 7.93 20.11 1.39
CA LEU A 170 8.18 19.72 2.79
C LEU A 170 6.90 19.87 3.64
N LYS A 171 6.61 18.83 4.42
CA LYS A 171 5.47 18.75 5.34
C LYS A 171 5.90 18.25 6.72
N PHE A 172 5.30 18.81 7.77
CA PHE A 172 5.40 18.33 9.13
C PHE A 172 4.10 17.63 9.50
N ILE A 173 4.17 16.31 9.74
CA ILE A 173 3.00 15.42 9.82
C ILE A 173 2.84 14.88 11.24
N ILE A 174 1.69 15.15 11.84
CA ILE A 174 1.29 14.62 13.13
C ILE A 174 0.41 13.39 12.86
N PRO A 175 0.91 12.17 13.13
CA PRO A 175 0.18 10.96 12.80
C PRO A 175 -1.02 10.75 13.74
N THR A 176 -2.11 10.20 13.20
CA THR A 176 -3.29 9.82 14.01
C THR A 176 -3.03 8.56 14.84
N ILE A 177 -2.18 7.65 14.34
CA ILE A 177 -1.78 6.42 15.04
C ILE A 177 -0.96 6.76 16.29
N ARG A 178 -1.31 6.14 17.41
CA ARG A 178 -0.63 6.33 18.71
C ARG A 178 0.27 5.15 19.03
N LEU A 179 1.21 5.36 19.94
CA LEU A 179 2.22 4.37 20.29
C LEU A 179 1.62 3.12 20.94
N GLU A 180 0.55 3.27 21.72
CA GLU A 180 0.03 2.24 22.62
C GLU A 180 -0.91 1.24 21.92
N ASN A 181 -1.42 1.56 20.73
CA ASN A 181 -2.45 0.77 20.05
C ASN A 181 -2.21 0.64 18.53
N GLN A 182 -0.94 0.70 18.11
CA GLN A 182 -0.57 0.75 16.69
C GLN A 182 -1.13 -0.43 15.89
N ARG A 183 -1.01 -1.62 16.45
CA ARG A 183 -1.43 -2.87 15.83
C ARG A 183 -2.95 -2.91 15.65
N GLU A 184 -3.68 -2.68 16.71
CA GLU A 184 -5.15 -2.68 16.70
C GLU A 184 -5.67 -1.60 15.74
N TYR A 185 -5.04 -0.42 15.75
CA TYR A 185 -5.39 0.67 14.84
C TYR A 185 -5.23 0.26 13.36
N VAL A 186 -4.11 -0.36 12.99
CA VAL A 186 -3.89 -0.82 11.61
C VAL A 186 -4.83 -1.97 11.24
N ILE A 187 -5.11 -2.90 12.14
CA ILE A 187 -6.10 -3.97 11.92
C ILE A 187 -7.48 -3.38 11.63
N THR A 188 -7.91 -2.39 12.42
CA THR A 188 -9.16 -1.67 12.14
C THR A 188 -9.11 -0.99 10.77
N LYS A 189 -8.00 -0.36 10.39
CA LYS A 189 -7.86 0.27 9.06
C LYS A 189 -7.95 -0.73 7.91
N PHE A 190 -7.46 -1.96 8.08
CA PHE A 190 -7.69 -3.03 7.11
C PHE A 190 -9.16 -3.44 7.05
N SER A 191 -9.82 -3.58 8.20
CA SER A 191 -11.26 -3.88 8.25
C SER A 191 -12.08 -2.79 7.55
N ASP A 192 -11.80 -1.51 7.85
CA ASP A 192 -12.46 -0.35 7.22
C ASP A 192 -12.24 -0.36 5.70
N LEU A 193 -11.01 -0.64 5.26
CA LEU A 193 -10.66 -0.70 3.85
C LEU A 193 -11.44 -1.81 3.14
N VAL A 194 -11.52 -3.00 3.75
CA VAL A 194 -12.25 -4.12 3.15
C VAL A 194 -13.75 -3.84 3.13
N ASP A 195 -14.34 -3.30 4.19
CA ASP A 195 -15.76 -2.93 4.18
C ASP A 195 -16.08 -1.88 3.10
N SER A 196 -15.18 -0.92 2.90
CA SER A 196 -15.31 0.10 1.85
C SER A 196 -15.16 -0.46 0.44
N LEU A 197 -14.25 -1.42 0.22
CA LEU A 197 -13.98 -1.98 -1.10
C LEU A 197 -14.94 -3.14 -1.45
N PHE A 198 -15.41 -3.86 -0.43
CA PHE A 198 -16.24 -5.05 -0.54
C PHE A 198 -17.44 -4.92 0.43
N PRO A 199 -18.44 -4.06 0.15
CA PRO A 199 -19.61 -3.96 1.01
C PRO A 199 -20.28 -5.33 1.18
N ASN A 200 -20.55 -5.73 2.43
CA ASN A 200 -21.06 -7.07 2.81
C ASN A 200 -20.04 -8.23 2.67
N GLY A 201 -18.78 -7.94 2.37
CA GLY A 201 -17.69 -8.91 2.44
C GLY A 201 -17.36 -9.26 3.89
N MET A 202 -17.12 -10.55 4.14
CA MET A 202 -16.54 -11.00 5.40
C MET A 202 -15.03 -11.07 5.24
N CYS A 203 -14.27 -10.47 6.15
CA CYS A 203 -12.82 -10.47 6.07
C CYS A 203 -12.15 -10.87 7.38
N ASN A 204 -10.96 -11.47 7.25
CA ASN A 204 -10.10 -11.72 8.39
C ASN A 204 -8.98 -10.67 8.44
N ALA A 205 -9.33 -9.48 8.93
CA ALA A 205 -8.40 -8.34 9.02
C ALA A 205 -7.12 -8.66 9.82
N VAL A 206 -7.20 -9.56 10.81
CA VAL A 206 -6.03 -10.03 11.58
C VAL A 206 -5.07 -10.83 10.70
N SER A 207 -5.59 -11.70 9.83
CA SER A 207 -4.76 -12.50 8.92
C SER A 207 -4.16 -11.66 7.80
N ILE A 208 -4.92 -10.69 7.28
CA ILE A 208 -4.41 -9.68 6.33
C ILE A 208 -3.24 -8.92 6.96
N TYR A 209 -3.46 -8.37 8.16
CA TYR A 209 -2.43 -7.65 8.89
C TYR A 209 -1.18 -8.51 9.12
N ARG A 210 -1.33 -9.75 9.60
CA ARG A 210 -0.19 -10.66 9.84
C ARG A 210 0.62 -10.92 8.57
N ALA A 211 -0.05 -11.26 7.47
CA ALA A 211 0.63 -11.53 6.21
C ALA A 211 1.38 -10.30 5.68
N ILE A 212 0.81 -9.10 5.86
CA ILE A 212 1.44 -7.85 5.42
C ILE A 212 2.57 -7.41 6.36
N ILE A 213 2.37 -7.44 7.68
CA ILE A 213 3.38 -7.03 8.65
C ILE A 213 4.62 -7.94 8.56
N ASP A 214 4.42 -9.24 8.42
CA ASP A 214 5.52 -10.20 8.29
C ASP A 214 6.33 -9.95 7.00
N GLU A 215 5.64 -9.62 5.90
CA GLU A 215 6.29 -9.29 4.63
C GLU A 215 7.11 -8.00 4.75
N ILE A 216 6.58 -6.93 5.36
CA ILE A 216 7.34 -5.70 5.53
C ILE A 216 8.54 -5.87 6.48
N HIS A 217 8.44 -6.70 7.52
CA HIS A 217 9.58 -7.04 8.37
C HIS A 217 10.68 -7.72 7.57
N ARG A 218 10.31 -8.69 6.72
CA ARG A 218 11.24 -9.39 5.84
C ARG A 218 11.93 -8.43 4.87
N LYS A 219 11.18 -7.53 4.23
CA LYS A 219 11.68 -6.54 3.28
C LYS A 219 12.56 -5.46 3.94
N GLY A 220 12.18 -5.01 5.14
CA GLY A 220 12.92 -4.03 5.92
C GLY A 220 14.30 -4.54 6.38
N CYS A 221 14.50 -5.85 6.45
CA CYS A 221 15.79 -6.46 6.81
C CYS A 221 16.80 -6.52 5.64
N VAL A 222 16.39 -6.20 4.41
CA VAL A 222 17.26 -6.23 3.22
C VAL A 222 18.23 -5.06 3.23
N LYS A 223 19.55 -5.35 3.18
CA LYS A 223 20.65 -4.37 3.35
C LYS A 223 21.51 -4.13 2.12
N TYR A 224 21.42 -4.97 1.09
CA TYR A 224 22.21 -4.79 -0.13
C TYR A 224 21.53 -3.80 -1.06
N ASP A 225 22.33 -3.19 -1.92
CA ASP A 225 21.88 -2.24 -2.93
C ASP A 225 21.42 -2.94 -4.21
N PHE A 226 20.64 -2.23 -5.02
CA PHE A 226 20.03 -2.72 -6.24
C PHE A 226 20.51 -1.91 -7.45
N PRO A 227 21.05 -2.55 -8.49
CA PRO A 227 21.45 -1.85 -9.71
C PRO A 227 20.25 -1.54 -10.63
N ASP A 228 19.18 -2.33 -10.55
CA ASP A 228 17.99 -2.23 -11.39
C ASP A 228 16.72 -2.03 -10.54
N TRP A 229 15.76 -1.32 -11.14
CA TRP A 229 14.55 -0.88 -10.45
C TRP A 229 13.58 -2.04 -10.20
N GLU A 230 13.44 -2.93 -11.19
CA GLU A 230 12.55 -4.08 -11.15
C GLU A 230 12.89 -4.99 -9.96
N ARG A 231 14.18 -5.30 -9.76
CA ARG A 231 14.63 -6.12 -8.64
C ARG A 231 14.51 -5.38 -7.30
N LEU A 232 14.74 -4.06 -7.25
CA LEU A 232 14.48 -3.27 -6.04
C LEU A 232 13.02 -3.39 -5.61
N VAL A 233 12.09 -3.20 -6.55
CA VAL A 233 10.65 -3.30 -6.32
C VAL A 233 10.30 -4.72 -5.87
N ASP A 234 10.76 -5.74 -6.58
CA ASP A 234 10.44 -7.13 -6.25
C ASP A 234 11.01 -7.58 -4.90
N GLU A 235 12.28 -7.26 -4.60
CA GLU A 235 12.98 -7.81 -3.43
C GLU A 235 12.87 -6.95 -2.17
N LYS A 236 12.65 -5.63 -2.28
CA LYS A 236 12.67 -4.69 -1.12
C LYS A 236 11.40 -3.86 -0.92
N SER A 237 10.41 -3.95 -1.82
CA SER A 237 9.15 -3.23 -1.65
C SER A 237 7.96 -4.11 -1.27
N LEU A 238 6.96 -3.50 -0.62
CA LEU A 238 5.59 -4.00 -0.56
C LEU A 238 4.75 -3.22 -1.58
N THR A 239 4.19 -3.92 -2.58
CA THR A 239 3.45 -3.28 -3.68
C THR A 239 1.95 -3.24 -3.46
N SER A 240 1.26 -2.32 -4.15
CA SER A 240 -0.21 -2.28 -4.25
C SER A 240 -0.79 -3.64 -4.67
N TYR A 241 -0.18 -4.31 -5.64
CA TYR A 241 -0.59 -5.64 -6.10
C TYR A 241 -0.50 -6.70 -5.01
N LYS A 242 0.59 -6.71 -4.24
CA LYS A 242 0.74 -7.69 -3.16
C LYS A 242 -0.29 -7.48 -2.05
N VAL A 243 -0.55 -6.23 -1.67
CA VAL A 243 -1.58 -5.90 -0.69
C VAL A 243 -2.97 -6.32 -1.19
N LYS A 244 -3.28 -6.03 -2.47
CA LYS A 244 -4.54 -6.44 -3.11
C LYS A 244 -4.71 -7.96 -3.08
N GLU A 245 -3.66 -8.72 -3.43
CA GLU A 245 -3.66 -10.18 -3.38
C GLU A 245 -3.97 -10.71 -1.98
N VAL A 246 -3.26 -10.20 -0.95
CA VAL A 246 -3.45 -10.64 0.43
C VAL A 246 -4.86 -10.32 0.93
N ILE A 247 -5.38 -9.13 0.63
CA ILE A 247 -6.75 -8.75 0.98
C ILE A 247 -7.74 -9.72 0.33
N ALA A 248 -7.60 -9.97 -0.97
CA ALA A 248 -8.50 -10.83 -1.72
C ALA A 248 -8.54 -12.26 -1.13
N VAL A 249 -7.37 -12.87 -0.87
CA VAL A 249 -7.30 -14.25 -0.34
C VAL A 249 -7.92 -14.38 1.06
N ASN A 250 -7.94 -13.29 1.83
CA ASN A 250 -8.48 -13.27 3.20
C ASN A 250 -9.87 -12.62 3.30
N THR A 251 -10.53 -12.40 2.16
CA THR A 251 -11.88 -11.82 2.09
C THR A 251 -12.79 -12.76 1.32
N THR A 252 -13.95 -13.06 1.89
CA THR A 252 -15.01 -13.85 1.26
C THR A 252 -16.24 -12.98 1.06
N HIS A 253 -16.84 -13.02 -0.12
CA HIS A 253 -18.08 -12.30 -0.40
C HIS A 253 -19.21 -13.29 -0.69
N PRO A 254 -20.46 -13.05 -0.24
CA PRO A 254 -21.58 -13.96 -0.50
C PRO A 254 -21.80 -14.28 -1.99
N SER A 255 -21.52 -13.32 -2.89
CA SER A 255 -21.59 -13.59 -4.33
C SER A 255 -20.52 -14.58 -4.82
N THR A 256 -19.37 -14.65 -4.16
CA THR A 256 -18.31 -15.62 -4.47
C THR A 256 -18.77 -17.03 -4.10
N GLU A 257 -19.36 -17.19 -2.91
CA GLU A 257 -19.90 -18.49 -2.48
C GLU A 257 -21.04 -18.95 -3.38
N ARG A 258 -21.94 -18.03 -3.75
CA ARG A 258 -23.01 -18.28 -4.71
C ARG A 258 -22.44 -18.69 -6.07
N MET A 259 -21.52 -17.92 -6.63
CA MET A 259 -20.91 -18.21 -7.94
C MET A 259 -20.23 -19.59 -7.96
N ILE A 260 -19.54 -19.98 -6.89
CA ILE A 260 -18.91 -21.31 -6.78
C ILE A 260 -19.94 -22.43 -6.64
N SER A 261 -21.06 -22.17 -5.93
CA SER A 261 -22.18 -23.09 -5.86
C SER A 261 -22.83 -23.28 -7.25
N ASP A 262 -23.09 -22.19 -7.97
CA ASP A 262 -23.71 -22.22 -9.29
C ASP A 262 -22.80 -22.90 -10.32
N LEU A 263 -21.49 -22.63 -10.28
CA LEU A 263 -20.50 -23.36 -11.09
C LEU A 263 -20.53 -24.87 -10.80
N SER A 264 -20.76 -25.26 -9.53
CA SER A 264 -20.86 -26.67 -9.15
C SER A 264 -22.11 -27.34 -9.75
N SER A 265 -23.22 -26.61 -9.82
CA SER A 265 -24.45 -27.05 -10.49
C SER A 265 -24.26 -27.24 -12.00
N LEU A 266 -23.45 -26.38 -12.65
CA LEU A 266 -23.17 -26.48 -14.09
C LEU A 266 -22.30 -27.67 -14.49
N LYS A 267 -21.66 -28.36 -13.53
CA LYS A 267 -20.69 -29.42 -13.82
C LYS A 267 -21.27 -30.51 -14.74
N ASP A 268 -22.51 -30.91 -14.48
CA ASP A 268 -23.13 -32.02 -15.19
C ASP A 268 -23.72 -31.56 -16.54
N ASP A 269 -24.31 -30.36 -16.61
CA ASP A 269 -24.80 -29.73 -17.87
C ASP A 269 -23.66 -29.45 -18.87
N MET A 270 -22.48 -29.12 -18.35
CA MET A 270 -21.27 -28.92 -19.16
C MET A 270 -20.59 -30.25 -19.54
N GLY A 271 -21.05 -31.38 -18.99
CA GLY A 271 -20.45 -32.70 -19.20
C GLY A 271 -19.02 -32.80 -18.68
N TRP A 272 -18.65 -32.05 -17.63
CA TRP A 272 -17.29 -32.01 -17.13
C TRP A 272 -16.98 -33.15 -16.16
N ASN A 273 -15.84 -33.81 -16.39
CA ASN A 273 -15.24 -34.67 -15.38
C ASN A 273 -14.65 -33.84 -14.22
N PHE A 274 -14.38 -34.51 -13.10
CA PHE A 274 -13.86 -33.85 -11.90
C PHE A 274 -12.55 -33.05 -12.12
N PRO A 275 -11.55 -33.56 -12.87
CA PRO A 275 -10.36 -32.77 -13.21
C PRO A 275 -10.67 -31.45 -13.94
N THR A 276 -11.53 -31.50 -14.96
CA THR A 276 -11.92 -30.31 -15.74
C THR A 276 -12.67 -29.31 -14.87
N PHE A 277 -13.62 -29.78 -14.07
CA PHE A 277 -14.34 -28.94 -13.11
C PHE A 277 -13.38 -28.27 -12.12
N LYS A 278 -12.47 -29.04 -11.51
CA LYS A 278 -11.48 -28.51 -10.55
C LYS A 278 -10.57 -27.44 -11.19
N LYS A 279 -10.23 -27.60 -12.48
CA LYS A 279 -9.43 -26.63 -13.24
C LYS A 279 -10.17 -25.31 -13.41
N TYR A 280 -11.42 -25.34 -13.89
CA TYR A 280 -12.21 -24.12 -14.08
C TYR A 280 -12.62 -23.48 -12.77
N ARG A 281 -12.93 -24.27 -11.74
CA ARG A 281 -13.15 -23.76 -10.38
C ARG A 281 -11.97 -22.91 -9.90
N ARG A 282 -10.73 -23.40 -10.04
CA ARG A 282 -9.53 -22.62 -9.66
C ARG A 282 -9.37 -21.33 -10.47
N ARG A 283 -9.67 -21.37 -11.78
CA ARG A 283 -9.61 -20.18 -12.64
C ARG A 283 -10.68 -19.16 -12.25
N ILE A 284 -11.90 -19.60 -11.97
CA ILE A 284 -13.01 -18.76 -11.49
C ILE A 284 -12.70 -18.19 -10.11
N GLU A 285 -12.19 -18.99 -9.17
CA GLU A 285 -11.71 -18.52 -7.87
C GLU A 285 -10.65 -17.42 -8.04
N LYS A 286 -9.70 -17.59 -8.98
CA LYS A 286 -8.69 -16.56 -9.30
C LYS A 286 -9.32 -15.30 -9.90
N LEU A 287 -10.23 -15.42 -10.86
CA LEU A 287 -10.95 -14.27 -11.45
C LEU A 287 -11.78 -13.55 -10.39
N LEU A 288 -12.47 -14.29 -9.53
CA LEU A 288 -13.20 -13.75 -8.39
C LEU A 288 -12.25 -12.98 -7.49
N LEU A 289 -11.12 -13.55 -7.06
CA LEU A 289 -10.11 -12.85 -6.25
C LEU A 289 -9.58 -11.57 -6.93
N GLN A 290 -9.40 -11.58 -8.25
CA GLN A 290 -8.98 -10.40 -9.01
C GLN A 290 -10.05 -9.30 -9.03
N ARG A 291 -11.34 -9.70 -9.08
CA ARG A 291 -12.48 -8.84 -9.38
C ARG A 291 -13.35 -8.47 -8.18
N THR A 292 -13.30 -9.21 -7.08
CA THR A 292 -14.17 -8.99 -5.92
C THR A 292 -13.85 -7.69 -5.20
N GLY A 293 -12.67 -7.09 -5.38
CA GLY A 293 -12.24 -5.93 -4.58
C GLY A 293 -11.84 -4.67 -5.30
N MET A 294 -11.32 -4.80 -6.52
CA MET A 294 -10.88 -3.67 -7.33
C MET A 294 -10.90 -4.08 -8.79
N LEU A 295 -12.07 -4.06 -9.40
CA LEU A 295 -12.15 -4.02 -10.85
C LEU A 295 -11.43 -2.74 -11.29
N THR A 296 -10.27 -2.89 -11.91
CA THR A 296 -9.60 -1.74 -12.54
C THR A 296 -10.49 -1.21 -13.65
N ALA A 297 -10.31 0.05 -14.07
CA ALA A 297 -11.01 0.56 -15.25
C ALA A 297 -10.79 -0.34 -16.48
N PHE A 298 -9.62 -0.99 -16.55
CA PHE A 298 -9.33 -2.03 -17.54
C PHE A 298 -10.22 -3.26 -17.38
N ASP A 299 -10.35 -3.82 -16.18
CA ASP A 299 -11.22 -4.97 -15.91
C ASP A 299 -12.69 -4.66 -16.22
N ILE A 300 -13.18 -3.48 -15.82
CA ILE A 300 -14.56 -3.02 -16.11
C ILE A 300 -14.77 -2.93 -17.62
N ASN A 301 -13.86 -2.29 -18.34
CA ASN A 301 -13.97 -2.13 -19.78
C ASN A 301 -13.89 -3.49 -20.50
N ARG A 302 -12.96 -4.36 -20.10
CA ARG A 302 -12.82 -5.72 -20.63
C ARG A 302 -14.10 -6.52 -20.42
N MET A 303 -14.65 -6.52 -19.21
CA MET A 303 -15.92 -7.20 -18.91
C MET A 303 -17.05 -6.68 -19.79
N LYS A 304 -17.20 -5.36 -19.91
CA LYS A 304 -18.24 -4.75 -20.73
C LYS A 304 -18.11 -5.13 -22.21
N GLN A 305 -16.89 -5.12 -22.75
CA GLN A 305 -16.63 -5.55 -24.14
C GLN A 305 -17.02 -7.01 -24.35
N LEU A 306 -16.69 -7.88 -23.39
CA LEU A 306 -17.03 -9.30 -23.45
C LEU A 306 -18.54 -9.52 -23.37
N GLU A 307 -19.24 -8.84 -22.44
CA GLU A 307 -20.71 -8.85 -22.35
C GLU A 307 -21.35 -8.38 -23.65
N ASP A 308 -20.89 -7.25 -24.20
CA ASP A 308 -21.41 -6.70 -25.46
C ASP A 308 -21.20 -7.64 -26.65
N CYS A 309 -20.09 -8.41 -26.65
CA CYS A 309 -19.83 -9.43 -27.65
C CYS A 309 -20.83 -10.58 -27.52
N ILE A 310 -21.03 -11.12 -26.31
CA ILE A 310 -21.84 -12.35 -26.14
C ILE A 310 -23.34 -12.09 -25.94
N LYS A 311 -23.79 -10.85 -25.73
CA LYS A 311 -25.21 -10.52 -25.44
C LYS A 311 -26.24 -11.04 -26.44
N SER A 312 -25.82 -11.25 -27.70
CA SER A 312 -26.71 -11.75 -28.76
C SER A 312 -26.81 -13.28 -28.78
N ILE A 313 -26.05 -13.96 -27.93
CA ILE A 313 -26.01 -15.42 -27.83
C ILE A 313 -26.52 -15.77 -26.44
N ASP A 314 -27.78 -16.21 -26.40
CA ASP A 314 -28.40 -16.78 -25.23
C ASP A 314 -28.08 -18.29 -25.17
N PRO A 315 -27.31 -18.78 -24.18
CA PRO A 315 -26.92 -20.18 -24.08
C PRO A 315 -28.12 -21.14 -24.00
N ASP A 316 -29.23 -20.69 -23.43
CA ASP A 316 -30.42 -21.53 -23.20
C ASP A 316 -31.20 -21.83 -24.49
N GLN A 317 -30.90 -21.12 -25.58
CA GLN A 317 -31.54 -21.33 -26.89
C GLN A 317 -30.87 -22.45 -27.71
N TYR A 318 -29.78 -23.03 -27.22
CA TYR A 318 -29.05 -24.10 -27.89
C TYR A 318 -29.51 -25.49 -27.44
N SER A 319 -29.14 -26.53 -28.21
CA SER A 319 -29.48 -27.94 -27.91
C SER A 319 -28.97 -28.43 -26.57
N SER A 320 -27.87 -27.85 -26.09
CA SER A 320 -27.35 -28.04 -24.75
C SER A 320 -26.68 -26.77 -24.27
N LEU A 321 -26.64 -26.56 -22.95
CA LEU A 321 -25.96 -25.42 -22.36
C LEU A 321 -24.48 -25.36 -22.79
N ARG A 322 -23.83 -26.52 -22.87
CA ARG A 322 -22.47 -26.66 -23.41
C ARG A 322 -22.31 -26.07 -24.81
N ASP A 323 -23.27 -26.30 -25.71
CA ASP A 323 -23.23 -25.77 -27.07
C ASP A 323 -23.39 -24.25 -27.09
N GLY A 324 -24.27 -23.72 -26.22
CA GLY A 324 -24.44 -22.29 -26.01
C GLY A 324 -23.16 -21.60 -25.53
N PHE A 325 -22.50 -22.14 -24.50
CA PHE A 325 -21.20 -21.64 -24.04
C PHE A 325 -20.12 -21.73 -25.13
N ALA A 326 -20.09 -22.84 -25.88
CA ALA A 326 -19.14 -23.00 -26.98
C ALA A 326 -19.36 -21.95 -28.09
N ALA A 327 -20.60 -21.58 -28.37
CA ALA A 327 -20.93 -20.50 -29.31
C ALA A 327 -20.45 -19.13 -28.81
N GLN A 328 -20.65 -18.83 -27.52
CA GLN A 328 -20.15 -17.59 -26.90
C GLN A 328 -18.61 -17.50 -26.95
N VAL A 329 -17.91 -18.59 -26.57
CA VAL A 329 -16.44 -18.67 -26.65
C VAL A 329 -15.96 -18.48 -28.10
N SER A 330 -16.64 -19.11 -29.06
CA SER A 330 -16.30 -18.98 -30.48
C SER A 330 -16.48 -17.56 -31.00
N LYS A 331 -17.52 -16.86 -30.53
CA LYS A 331 -17.76 -15.46 -30.90
C LYS A 331 -16.68 -14.54 -30.35
N ILE A 332 -16.27 -14.70 -29.09
CA ILE A 332 -15.18 -13.92 -28.51
C ILE A 332 -13.87 -14.14 -29.28
N LYS A 333 -13.56 -15.38 -29.66
CA LYS A 333 -12.38 -15.68 -30.48
C LYS A 333 -12.40 -15.01 -31.85
N ALA A 334 -13.58 -14.82 -32.43
CA ALA A 334 -13.73 -14.18 -33.75
C ALA A 334 -13.64 -12.65 -33.66
N ASP A 335 -14.20 -12.07 -32.60
CA ASP A 335 -14.38 -10.61 -32.48
C ASP A 335 -13.22 -9.92 -31.74
N PHE A 336 -12.39 -10.65 -30.98
CA PHE A 336 -11.24 -10.10 -30.26
C PHE A 336 -9.89 -10.42 -30.94
N PRO A 337 -8.88 -9.54 -30.83
CA PRO A 337 -7.53 -9.81 -31.31
C PRO A 337 -6.92 -11.08 -30.71
N VAL A 338 -6.13 -11.81 -31.49
CA VAL A 338 -5.53 -13.12 -31.12
C VAL A 338 -4.76 -13.07 -29.80
N ASP A 339 -4.09 -11.96 -29.50
CA ASP A 339 -3.26 -11.79 -28.29
C ASP A 339 -4.04 -11.24 -27.07
N SER A 340 -5.37 -11.17 -27.15
CA SER A 340 -6.20 -10.61 -26.07
C SER A 340 -6.33 -11.53 -24.85
N PHE A 341 -5.99 -12.82 -25.02
CA PHE A 341 -6.09 -13.88 -24.01
C PHE A 341 -4.87 -14.79 -24.12
N ASN A 342 -4.43 -15.37 -23.00
CA ASN A 342 -3.29 -16.28 -22.97
C ASN A 342 -3.63 -17.65 -23.58
N ASP A 343 -4.86 -18.12 -23.36
CA ASP A 343 -5.34 -19.40 -23.87
C ASP A 343 -6.88 -19.44 -23.98
N ASP A 344 -7.39 -20.45 -24.69
CA ASP A 344 -8.82 -20.71 -24.84
C ASP A 344 -9.54 -20.96 -23.50
N GLU A 345 -8.81 -21.45 -22.51
CA GLU A 345 -9.34 -21.72 -21.19
C GLU A 345 -9.58 -20.42 -20.39
N GLU A 346 -8.83 -19.36 -20.68
CA GLU A 346 -9.02 -18.02 -20.12
C GLU A 346 -10.32 -17.43 -20.66
N ILE A 347 -10.54 -17.53 -21.98
CA ILE A 347 -11.80 -17.10 -22.61
C ILE A 347 -12.98 -17.85 -21.99
N THR A 348 -12.85 -19.16 -21.81
CA THR A 348 -13.89 -19.99 -21.19
C THR A 348 -14.16 -19.56 -19.75
N ALA A 349 -13.12 -19.29 -18.95
CA ALA A 349 -13.28 -18.81 -17.58
C ALA A 349 -13.94 -17.43 -17.52
N GLU A 350 -13.64 -16.55 -18.48
CA GLU A 350 -14.27 -15.23 -18.61
C GLU A 350 -15.76 -15.33 -18.91
N VAL A 351 -16.15 -16.16 -19.88
CA VAL A 351 -17.57 -16.39 -20.22
C VAL A 351 -18.32 -17.00 -19.03
N LEU A 352 -17.74 -18.01 -18.37
CA LEU A 352 -18.32 -18.62 -17.17
C LEU A 352 -18.48 -17.59 -16.05
N TYR A 353 -17.50 -16.72 -15.84
CA TYR A 353 -17.60 -15.64 -14.87
C TYR A 353 -18.76 -14.69 -15.20
N LEU A 354 -18.90 -14.28 -16.47
CA LEU A 354 -19.99 -13.39 -16.89
C LEU A 354 -21.37 -14.03 -16.76
N TYR A 355 -21.48 -15.34 -16.98
CA TYR A 355 -22.73 -16.07 -16.81
C TYR A 355 -23.12 -16.22 -15.33
N LEU A 356 -22.14 -16.40 -14.44
CA LEU A 356 -22.38 -16.71 -13.03
C LEU A 356 -22.36 -15.48 -12.10
N LYS A 357 -22.09 -14.27 -12.62
CA LYS A 357 -21.96 -13.05 -11.79
C LYS A 357 -23.29 -12.39 -11.46
N ASP A 358 -24.33 -12.70 -12.25
CA ASP A 358 -25.71 -12.27 -12.05
C ASP A 358 -26.45 -13.28 -11.16
#